data_AF-A0A3D0REV5-F1
#
_entry.id   AF-A0A3D0REV5-F1
#
_cell.length_a   1.000
_cell.length_b   1.000
_cell.length_c   1.000
_cell.angle_alpha   90.00
_cell.angle_beta   90.00
_cell.angle_gamma   90.00
#
_symmetry.space_group_name_H-M   'P 1'
#
loop_
_entity.id
_entity.type
_entity.pdbx_description
1 polymer ?
#
loop_
_entity_poly.entity_id
_entity_poly.type
_entity_poly.pdbx_seq_one_letter_code
_entity_poly.pdbx_strand_id
1 'polypeptide(L)'
;MYNSVMYNANKSTAGTDRVKQAMALAMALAFASMVSLVALPVMAQDDEPLRIEADDLLEWDQDAGRYIARGNAVATKGDTNISGDVLVATYDPDAEEREITQITGTGDVTFSDAQGNATGQKIIYNVDGSGYRVDGPAARVKGKNGNIAAERDIVLVTFEDDTQQMTATGDAVYINAENERFAGNVINAFFDKEGALERVEGDGTVNILTAEGSTATGDSVIYLAQTDKATLVGNVTISDGKSTMQGGRAEMDFASGNSRILSDKSGGRVSGVLVTN
;
A
#
# COMPACT_ATOMS: atom_id res chain seq x y z
N MET A 1 -43.59 -84.73 -36.46
CA MET A 1 -45.00 -85.18 -36.55
C MET A 1 -45.90 -84.00 -36.21
N TYR A 2 -46.98 -83.82 -36.99
CA TYR A 2 -47.95 -82.69 -37.01
C TYR A 2 -47.36 -81.35 -37.52
N ASN A 3 -47.58 -80.89 -38.76
CA ASN A 3 -48.84 -80.61 -39.51
C ASN A 3 -49.73 -79.64 -38.70
N SER A 4 -50.26 -78.51 -39.18
CA SER A 4 -50.59 -78.09 -40.55
C SER A 4 -51.24 -76.69 -40.50
N VAL A 5 -50.98 -75.87 -41.54
CA VAL A 5 -51.99 -75.18 -42.38
C VAL A 5 -52.92 -74.14 -41.71
N MET A 6 -52.63 -72.86 -42.00
CA MET A 6 -53.41 -71.89 -42.80
C MET A 6 -54.75 -71.40 -42.25
N TYR A 7 -54.91 -70.08 -42.19
CA TYR A 7 -55.83 -69.43 -43.14
C TYR A 7 -55.48 -67.95 -43.36
N ASN A 8 -55.76 -67.53 -44.58
CA ASN A 8 -55.31 -66.34 -45.28
C ASN A 8 -56.53 -65.43 -45.55
N ALA A 9 -56.24 -64.29 -46.17
CA ALA A 9 -57.13 -63.31 -46.80
C ALA A 9 -57.51 -62.12 -45.89
N ASN A 10 -57.47 -60.87 -46.35
CA ASN A 10 -57.66 -60.45 -47.73
C ASN A 10 -57.01 -59.09 -48.05
N LYS A 11 -56.71 -58.92 -49.34
CA LYS A 11 -56.07 -57.80 -50.02
C LYS A 11 -56.89 -56.48 -49.95
N SER A 12 -56.19 -55.35 -50.03
CA SER A 12 -56.64 -54.20 -50.83
C SER A 12 -55.45 -53.28 -51.21
N THR A 13 -55.68 -52.50 -52.25
CA THR A 13 -54.79 -52.00 -53.30
C THR A 13 -54.06 -50.67 -53.05
N ALA A 14 -52.87 -50.57 -53.65
CA ALA A 14 -52.25 -49.46 -54.40
C ALA A 14 -52.61 -47.98 -54.10
N GLY A 15 -51.57 -47.13 -54.08
CA GLY A 15 -51.72 -45.71 -54.41
C GLY A 15 -50.71 -44.80 -53.71
N THR A 16 -49.74 -44.31 -54.47
CA THR A 16 -48.83 -43.20 -54.16
C THR A 16 -49.55 -41.93 -53.73
N ASP A 17 -49.06 -41.22 -52.71
CA ASP A 17 -48.93 -39.76 -52.80
C ASP A 17 -48.02 -39.16 -51.72
N ARG A 18 -47.33 -38.11 -52.13
CA ARG A 18 -46.28 -37.41 -51.39
C ARG A 18 -46.85 -36.28 -50.53
N VAL A 19 -46.04 -35.92 -49.53
CA VAL A 19 -45.88 -34.59 -48.92
C VAL A 19 -46.74 -34.25 -47.68
N LYS A 20 -45.97 -33.94 -46.61
CA LYS A 20 -46.21 -33.05 -45.47
C LYS A 20 -46.91 -33.58 -44.21
N GLN A 21 -46.10 -33.42 -43.14
CA GLN A 21 -46.42 -32.96 -41.80
C GLN A 21 -46.86 -33.96 -40.73
N ALA A 22 -46.31 -33.64 -39.55
CA ALA A 22 -46.75 -33.93 -38.20
C ALA A 22 -46.23 -35.21 -37.52
N MET A 23 -45.36 -34.92 -36.54
CA MET A 23 -45.47 -35.33 -35.14
C MET A 23 -45.14 -36.77 -34.71
N ALA A 24 -44.57 -36.77 -33.50
CA ALA A 24 -44.65 -37.80 -32.47
C ALA A 24 -43.64 -38.96 -32.55
N LEU A 25 -42.44 -38.64 -32.04
CA LEU A 25 -41.80 -39.26 -30.88
C LEU A 25 -42.49 -40.52 -30.29
N ALA A 26 -41.79 -41.66 -30.35
CA ALA A 26 -41.55 -42.53 -29.21
C ALA A 26 -40.58 -43.67 -29.60
N MET A 27 -39.35 -43.66 -29.08
CA MET A 27 -38.64 -44.92 -28.83
C MET A 27 -37.49 -44.76 -27.82
N ALA A 28 -37.59 -45.61 -26.79
CA ALA A 28 -36.53 -46.38 -26.14
C ALA A 28 -35.52 -45.67 -25.20
N LEU A 29 -35.48 -46.21 -23.97
CA LEU A 29 -34.50 -46.02 -22.91
C LEU A 29 -33.05 -46.13 -23.39
N ALA A 30 -32.21 -45.22 -22.93
CA ALA A 30 -30.80 -45.49 -22.66
C ALA A 30 -30.34 -44.66 -21.45
N PHE A 31 -29.58 -45.32 -20.57
CA PHE A 31 -28.93 -44.77 -19.38
C PHE A 31 -28.26 -43.41 -19.64
N ALA A 32 -28.64 -42.39 -18.87
CA ALA A 32 -27.81 -41.20 -18.68
C ALA A 32 -27.47 -41.11 -17.19
N SER A 33 -26.23 -41.44 -16.87
CA SER A 33 -25.58 -41.11 -15.60
C SER A 33 -25.72 -39.60 -15.37
N MET A 34 -26.44 -39.22 -14.31
CA MET A 34 -26.41 -37.86 -13.77
C MET A 34 -25.01 -37.63 -13.19
N VAL A 35 -24.10 -37.07 -13.98
CA VAL A 35 -22.96 -36.34 -13.42
C VAL A 35 -23.51 -35.00 -13.00
N SER A 36 -23.87 -34.88 -11.73
CA SER A 36 -24.06 -33.57 -11.12
C SER A 36 -22.70 -32.87 -11.15
N LEU A 37 -22.54 -31.93 -12.07
CA LEU A 37 -21.42 -30.99 -12.03
C LEU A 37 -21.63 -30.13 -10.79
N VAL A 38 -21.02 -30.53 -9.67
CA VAL A 38 -20.85 -29.63 -8.54
C VAL A 38 -19.86 -28.58 -9.00
N ALA A 39 -20.36 -27.41 -9.38
CA ALA A 39 -19.52 -26.23 -9.48
C ALA A 39 -18.98 -25.99 -8.07
N LEU A 40 -17.73 -26.39 -7.83
CA LEU A 40 -16.99 -25.83 -6.71
C LEU A 40 -17.01 -24.32 -6.93
N PRO A 41 -17.33 -23.49 -5.92
CA PRO A 41 -17.01 -22.09 -6.02
C PRO A 41 -15.50 -22.04 -6.22
N VAL A 42 -15.07 -21.72 -7.45
CA VAL A 42 -13.78 -21.08 -7.64
C VAL A 42 -13.89 -19.88 -6.72
N MET A 43 -13.14 -19.90 -5.63
CA MET A 43 -12.89 -18.67 -4.89
C MET A 43 -12.20 -17.79 -5.92
N ALA A 44 -12.97 -16.87 -6.52
CA ALA A 44 -12.40 -15.77 -7.24
C ALA A 44 -11.49 -15.10 -6.22
N GLN A 45 -10.19 -15.21 -6.43
CA GLN A 45 -9.25 -14.26 -5.87
C GLN A 45 -9.80 -12.90 -6.28
N ASP A 46 -10.07 -12.02 -5.32
CA ASP A 46 -10.59 -10.66 -5.55
C ASP A 46 -9.55 -9.88 -6.37
N ASP A 47 -9.49 -10.16 -7.67
CA ASP A 47 -8.76 -9.36 -8.62
C ASP A 47 -9.72 -8.26 -9.06
N GLU A 48 -9.99 -7.36 -8.12
CA GLU A 48 -10.83 -6.22 -8.39
C GLU A 48 -10.23 -5.40 -9.54
N PRO A 49 -11.03 -5.06 -10.56
CA PRO A 49 -10.51 -4.38 -11.73
C PRO A 49 -10.04 -2.98 -11.36
N LEU A 50 -8.91 -2.55 -11.91
CA LEU A 50 -8.48 -1.16 -11.86
C LEU A 50 -9.48 -0.29 -12.64
N ARG A 51 -10.15 0.62 -11.95
CA ARG A 51 -11.03 1.64 -12.54
C ARG A 51 -10.26 2.96 -12.65
N ILE A 52 -10.32 3.62 -13.81
CA ILE A 52 -9.75 4.95 -14.03
C ILE A 52 -10.84 5.88 -14.60
N GLU A 53 -11.01 7.05 -14.01
CA GLU A 53 -12.00 8.07 -14.38
C GLU A 53 -11.34 9.45 -14.47
N ALA A 54 -11.91 10.33 -15.29
CA ALA A 54 -11.51 11.72 -15.40
C ALA A 54 -12.60 12.55 -16.11
N ASP A 55 -12.57 13.86 -15.90
CA ASP A 55 -13.56 14.80 -16.45
C ASP A 55 -13.26 15.19 -17.91
N ASP A 56 -11.99 15.39 -18.26
CA ASP A 56 -11.62 16.00 -19.54
C ASP A 56 -11.18 14.97 -20.59
N LEU A 57 -10.34 14.00 -20.21
CA LEU A 57 -9.73 13.06 -21.16
C LEU A 57 -9.44 11.70 -20.53
N LEU A 58 -9.76 10.65 -21.30
CA LEU A 58 -9.18 9.32 -21.17
C LEU A 58 -8.55 8.92 -22.51
N GLU A 59 -7.26 8.65 -22.50
CA GLU A 59 -6.48 8.24 -23.67
C GLU A 59 -5.75 6.92 -23.38
N TRP A 60 -5.79 6.01 -24.35
CA TRP A 60 -5.02 4.78 -24.32
C TRP A 60 -4.03 4.77 -25.48
N ASP A 61 -2.76 4.99 -25.17
CA ASP A 61 -1.63 4.89 -26.09
C ASP A 61 -1.06 3.47 -25.98
N GLN A 62 -1.50 2.61 -26.90
CA GLN A 62 -1.12 1.20 -26.91
C GLN A 62 0.34 0.98 -27.27
N ASP A 63 0.84 1.76 -28.22
CA ASP A 63 2.20 1.67 -28.72
C ASP A 63 3.19 2.07 -27.62
N ALA A 64 2.78 3.03 -26.78
CA ALA A 64 3.60 3.53 -25.69
C ALA A 64 3.35 2.87 -24.34
N GLY A 65 2.45 1.89 -24.26
CA GLY A 65 2.13 1.15 -23.02
C GLY A 65 1.48 2.02 -21.93
N ARG A 66 0.59 2.96 -22.29
CA ARG A 66 0.12 4.01 -21.36
C ARG A 66 -1.38 4.28 -21.42
N TYR A 67 -2.00 4.41 -20.25
CA TYR A 67 -3.31 5.04 -20.06
C TYR A 67 -3.14 6.40 -19.41
N ILE A 68 -3.76 7.43 -19.98
CA ILE A 68 -3.66 8.82 -19.52
C ILE A 68 -5.06 9.33 -19.20
N ALA A 69 -5.25 9.79 -17.98
CA ALA A 69 -6.49 10.39 -17.48
C ALA A 69 -6.21 11.85 -17.08
N ARG A 70 -7.04 12.82 -17.51
CA ARG A 70 -6.85 14.25 -17.23
C ARG A 70 -8.13 14.94 -16.79
N GLY A 71 -7.99 15.83 -15.82
CA GLY A 71 -9.09 16.59 -15.21
C GLY A 71 -9.71 15.77 -14.09
N ASN A 72 -9.45 16.15 -12.83
CA ASN A 72 -9.93 15.44 -11.64
C ASN A 72 -9.80 13.90 -11.77
N ALA A 73 -8.64 13.44 -12.20
CA ALA A 73 -8.42 12.04 -12.54
C ALA A 73 -8.34 11.18 -11.27
N VAL A 74 -9.02 10.03 -11.29
CA VAL A 74 -9.11 9.10 -10.16
C VAL A 74 -8.84 7.67 -10.64
N ALA A 75 -8.01 6.94 -9.92
CA ALA A 75 -7.76 5.51 -10.12
C ALA A 75 -8.10 4.74 -8.83
N THR A 76 -8.85 3.64 -8.96
CA THR A 76 -9.33 2.82 -7.83
C THR A 76 -9.09 1.33 -8.12
N LYS A 77 -8.51 0.60 -7.16
CA LYS A 77 -8.36 -0.87 -7.17
C LYS A 77 -8.46 -1.40 -5.74
N GLY A 78 -9.49 -2.17 -5.41
CA GLY A 78 -9.72 -2.56 -4.01
C GLY A 78 -9.93 -1.32 -3.12
N ASP A 79 -9.26 -1.34 -1.98
CA ASP A 79 -9.22 -0.21 -1.03
C ASP A 79 -8.27 0.92 -1.48
N THR A 80 -7.50 0.73 -2.56
CA THR A 80 -6.53 1.73 -3.03
C THR A 80 -7.22 2.77 -3.91
N ASN A 81 -7.04 4.04 -3.58
CA ASN A 81 -7.49 5.19 -4.37
C ASN A 81 -6.32 6.17 -4.59
N ILE A 82 -6.16 6.61 -5.83
CA ILE A 82 -5.21 7.66 -6.23
C ILE A 82 -6.01 8.73 -6.97
N SER A 83 -5.85 10.00 -6.60
CA SER A 83 -6.41 11.13 -7.34
C SER A 83 -5.37 12.21 -7.63
N GLY A 84 -5.61 13.01 -8.68
CA GLY A 84 -4.84 14.19 -9.03
C GLY A 84 -5.33 14.83 -10.33
N ASP A 85 -4.69 15.89 -10.79
CA ASP A 85 -5.04 16.54 -12.06
C ASP A 85 -4.85 15.60 -13.26
N VAL A 86 -3.78 14.80 -13.23
CA VAL A 86 -3.43 13.84 -14.28
C VAL A 86 -2.96 12.53 -13.65
N LEU A 87 -3.49 11.42 -14.13
CA LEU A 87 -2.98 10.07 -13.85
C LEU A 87 -2.44 9.43 -15.12
N VAL A 88 -1.29 8.76 -15.00
CA VAL A 88 -0.68 7.95 -16.05
C VAL A 88 -0.43 6.56 -15.50
N ALA A 89 -1.14 5.55 -16.02
CA ALA A 89 -0.90 4.15 -15.72
C ALA A 89 -0.06 3.51 -16.83
N THR A 90 0.99 2.79 -16.47
CA THR A 90 1.95 2.21 -17.42
C THR A 90 1.99 0.69 -17.35
N TYR A 91 2.22 0.05 -18.49
CA TYR A 91 2.43 -1.39 -18.64
C TYR A 91 3.48 -1.67 -19.71
N ASP A 92 3.98 -2.91 -19.79
CA ASP A 92 4.86 -3.35 -20.87
C ASP A 92 4.03 -3.69 -22.13
N PRO A 93 4.16 -2.93 -23.24
CA PRO A 93 3.37 -3.18 -24.45
C PRO A 93 3.71 -4.51 -25.15
N ASP A 94 4.90 -5.06 -24.88
CA ASP A 94 5.41 -6.29 -25.48
C ASP A 94 5.11 -7.53 -24.61
N ALA A 95 4.63 -7.34 -23.37
CA ALA A 95 4.22 -8.44 -22.49
C ALA A 95 2.94 -9.13 -22.99
N GLU A 96 2.85 -10.45 -22.78
CA GLU A 96 1.66 -11.24 -23.12
C GLU A 96 0.44 -10.73 -22.36
N GLU A 97 0.62 -10.50 -21.07
CA GLU A 97 -0.37 -9.93 -20.16
C GLU A 97 0.01 -8.46 -19.96
N ARG A 98 -0.76 -7.55 -20.58
CA ARG A 98 -0.55 -6.09 -20.53
C ARG A 98 -1.02 -5.51 -19.20
N GLU A 99 -0.48 -6.03 -18.11
CA GLU A 99 -0.83 -5.66 -16.74
C GLU A 99 -0.22 -4.31 -16.38
N ILE A 100 -1.01 -3.45 -15.72
CA ILE A 100 -0.52 -2.17 -15.20
C ILE A 100 0.46 -2.43 -14.07
N THR A 101 1.69 -1.94 -14.22
CA THR A 101 2.76 -2.10 -13.23
C THR A 101 2.94 -0.87 -12.35
N GLN A 102 2.64 0.32 -12.87
CA GLN A 102 2.86 1.58 -12.15
C GLN A 102 1.76 2.60 -12.47
N ILE A 103 1.36 3.37 -11.47
CA ILE A 103 0.48 4.53 -11.61
C ILE A 103 1.23 5.78 -11.15
N THR A 104 1.27 6.80 -12.00
CA THR A 104 1.86 8.11 -11.69
C THR A 104 0.77 9.17 -11.66
N GLY A 105 0.60 9.84 -10.53
CA GLY A 105 -0.30 10.99 -10.39
C GLY A 105 0.45 12.29 -10.28
N THR A 106 -0.07 13.38 -10.84
CA THR A 106 0.49 14.74 -10.73
C THR A 106 -0.61 15.78 -10.57
N GLY A 107 -0.30 16.84 -9.82
CA GLY A 107 -1.23 17.94 -9.53
C GLY A 107 -2.11 17.61 -8.34
N ASP A 108 -1.81 18.20 -7.19
CA ASP A 108 -2.49 18.03 -5.89
C ASP A 108 -2.98 16.60 -5.63
N VAL A 109 -2.01 15.70 -5.53
CA VAL A 109 -2.25 14.27 -5.46
C VAL A 109 -2.71 13.84 -4.08
N THR A 110 -3.70 12.96 -4.05
CA THR A 110 -4.07 12.18 -2.86
C THR A 110 -3.96 10.70 -3.13
N PHE A 111 -3.44 9.95 -2.17
CA PHE A 111 -3.43 8.50 -2.14
C PHE A 111 -4.09 8.03 -0.85
N SER A 112 -4.84 6.94 -0.90
CA SER A 112 -5.34 6.24 0.27
C SER A 112 -5.38 4.75 0.01
N ASP A 113 -5.06 3.96 1.03
CA ASP A 113 -5.23 2.51 1.06
C ASP A 113 -5.67 2.06 2.47
N ALA A 114 -5.58 0.75 2.74
CA ALA A 114 -5.90 0.19 4.06
C ALA A 114 -4.91 0.58 5.17
N GLN A 115 -3.69 1.01 4.84
CA GLN A 115 -2.63 1.36 5.82
C GLN A 115 -2.58 2.85 6.14
N GLY A 116 -3.03 3.71 5.24
CA GLY A 116 -3.03 5.15 5.46
C GLY A 116 -3.32 5.98 4.22
N ASN A 117 -2.99 7.27 4.33
CA ASN A 117 -3.18 8.23 3.26
C ASN A 117 -1.89 9.00 3.01
N ALA A 118 -1.68 9.43 1.77
CA ALA A 118 -0.58 10.31 1.41
C ALA A 118 -1.03 11.48 0.52
N THR A 119 -0.35 12.61 0.63
CA THR A 119 -0.61 13.80 -0.19
C THR A 119 0.69 14.44 -0.63
N GLY A 120 0.71 14.96 -1.85
CA GLY A 120 1.87 15.66 -2.42
C GLY A 120 1.58 16.23 -3.80
N GLN A 121 2.61 16.67 -4.52
CA GLN A 121 2.46 17.20 -5.88
C GLN A 121 2.55 16.12 -6.96
N LYS A 122 3.18 14.99 -6.63
CA LYS A 122 3.26 13.83 -7.49
C LYS A 122 3.31 12.56 -6.65
N ILE A 123 2.68 11.50 -7.12
CA ILE A 123 2.90 10.14 -6.61
C ILE A 123 3.38 9.23 -7.73
N ILE A 124 4.22 8.27 -7.37
CA ILE A 124 4.54 7.09 -8.16
C ILE A 124 4.18 5.88 -7.29
N TYR A 125 3.23 5.08 -7.72
CA TYR A 125 2.73 3.90 -7.01
C TYR A 125 3.00 2.64 -7.83
N ASN A 126 3.62 1.64 -7.22
CA ASN A 126 3.84 0.34 -7.85
C ASN A 126 2.68 -0.59 -7.53
N VAL A 127 2.03 -1.13 -8.56
CA VAL A 127 0.79 -1.91 -8.42
C VAL A 127 1.02 -3.27 -7.77
N ASP A 128 2.26 -3.77 -7.80
CA ASP A 128 2.70 -4.99 -7.14
C ASP A 128 2.84 -4.87 -5.61
N GLY A 129 2.64 -3.67 -5.04
CA GLY A 129 2.76 -3.43 -3.61
C GLY A 129 4.19 -3.22 -3.11
N SER A 130 5.18 -3.17 -4.00
CA SER A 130 6.59 -2.92 -3.65
C SER A 130 6.84 -1.52 -3.05
N GLY A 131 5.87 -0.61 -3.18
CA GLY A 131 5.85 0.66 -2.47
C GLY A 131 5.41 1.84 -3.32
N TYR A 132 5.71 3.04 -2.83
CA TYR A 132 5.38 4.29 -3.50
C TYR A 132 6.37 5.41 -3.18
N ARG A 133 6.35 6.46 -4.00
CA ARG A 133 7.06 7.72 -3.77
C ARG A 133 6.10 8.90 -3.91
N VAL A 134 6.08 9.77 -2.92
CA VAL A 134 5.33 11.03 -2.92
C VAL A 134 6.32 12.18 -2.95
N ASP A 135 6.25 13.00 -4.00
CA ASP A 135 7.09 14.20 -4.14
C ASP A 135 6.36 15.44 -3.61
N GLY A 136 7.12 16.32 -2.97
CA GLY A 136 6.67 17.61 -2.46
C GLY A 136 6.66 18.73 -3.53
N PRO A 137 6.55 20.00 -3.11
CA PRO A 137 6.64 20.50 -1.73
C PRO A 137 5.56 19.95 -0.79
N ALA A 138 5.88 19.91 0.51
CA ALA A 138 4.98 19.51 1.59
C ALA A 138 4.37 18.09 1.47
N ALA A 139 5.18 17.11 1.06
CA ALA A 139 4.79 15.70 1.07
C ALA A 139 4.39 15.25 2.48
N ARG A 140 3.28 14.51 2.58
CA ARG A 140 2.73 14.02 3.85
C ARG A 140 2.24 12.59 3.70
N VAL A 141 2.47 11.79 4.73
CA VAL A 141 1.89 10.46 4.91
C VAL A 141 1.29 10.39 6.31
N LYS A 142 0.05 9.91 6.39
CA LYS A 142 -0.65 9.62 7.65
C LYS A 142 -0.93 8.13 7.69
N GLY A 143 -0.26 7.43 8.59
CA GLY A 143 -0.46 5.99 8.83
C GLY A 143 -1.03 5.72 10.21
N LYS A 144 -1.31 4.43 10.47
CA LYS A 144 -1.79 3.96 11.79
C LYS A 144 -0.80 4.18 12.93
N ASN A 145 0.51 4.21 12.64
CA ASN A 145 1.57 4.34 13.64
C ASN A 145 2.05 5.77 13.87
N GLY A 146 1.62 6.72 13.04
CA GLY A 146 2.11 8.09 13.11
C GLY A 146 1.98 8.83 11.79
N ASN A 147 2.45 10.07 11.81
CA ASN A 147 2.44 10.97 10.66
C ASN A 147 3.88 11.29 10.24
N ILE A 148 4.14 11.27 8.95
CA ILE A 148 5.42 11.63 8.35
C ILE A 148 5.20 12.81 7.41
N ALA A 149 6.08 13.80 7.47
CA ALA A 149 6.10 14.94 6.57
C ALA A 149 7.53 15.23 6.11
N ALA A 150 7.66 15.73 4.88
CA ALA A 150 8.92 16.17 4.30
C ALA A 150 8.67 17.21 3.20
N GLU A 151 9.62 18.10 3.02
CA GLU A 151 9.55 19.12 1.96
C GLU A 151 9.91 18.53 0.58
N ARG A 152 10.80 17.54 0.50
CA ARG A 152 11.28 17.03 -0.80
C ARG A 152 10.50 15.80 -1.26
N ASP A 153 10.61 14.69 -0.53
CA ASP A 153 9.90 13.46 -0.86
C ASP A 153 9.75 12.52 0.34
N ILE A 154 8.80 11.60 0.22
CA ILE A 154 8.61 10.43 1.07
C ILE A 154 8.56 9.19 0.18
N VAL A 155 9.38 8.19 0.48
CA VAL A 155 9.46 6.92 -0.26
C VAL A 155 9.18 5.77 0.69
N LEU A 156 8.18 4.96 0.40
CA LEU A 156 7.94 3.67 1.04
C LEU A 156 8.47 2.55 0.14
N VAL A 157 9.21 1.61 0.73
CA VAL A 157 9.65 0.37 0.08
C VAL A 157 9.19 -0.81 0.94
N THR A 158 8.56 -1.79 0.30
CA THR A 158 8.25 -3.11 0.88
C THR A 158 9.32 -4.09 0.41
N PHE A 159 9.97 -4.80 1.34
CA PHE A 159 11.00 -5.79 1.04
C PHE A 159 10.40 -7.18 0.80
N GLU A 160 11.23 -8.12 0.33
CA GLU A 160 10.81 -9.50 0.03
C GLU A 160 10.30 -10.28 1.25
N ASP A 161 10.65 -9.84 2.47
CA ASP A 161 10.19 -10.43 3.73
C ASP A 161 8.96 -9.72 4.32
N ASP A 162 8.28 -8.90 3.51
CA ASP A 162 7.14 -8.05 3.84
C ASP A 162 7.43 -6.92 4.85
N THR A 163 8.68 -6.75 5.30
CA THR A 163 9.05 -5.59 6.11
C THR A 163 9.06 -4.32 5.27
N GLN A 164 8.91 -3.17 5.92
CA GLN A 164 8.79 -1.89 5.21
C GLN A 164 9.76 -0.84 5.75
N GLN A 165 10.28 -0.02 4.85
CA GLN A 165 11.03 1.19 5.18
C GLN A 165 10.39 2.41 4.52
N MET A 166 10.09 3.43 5.32
CA MET A 166 9.66 4.74 4.84
C MET A 166 10.74 5.78 5.07
N THR A 167 11.22 6.40 3.99
CA THR A 167 12.27 7.43 4.01
C THR A 167 11.68 8.78 3.66
N ALA A 168 11.75 9.75 4.55
CA ALA A 168 11.34 11.14 4.34
C ALA A 168 12.57 12.04 4.25
N THR A 169 12.61 12.91 3.23
CA THR A 169 13.76 13.78 2.99
C THR A 169 13.39 15.26 2.88
N GLY A 170 14.21 16.12 3.46
CA GLY A 170 14.07 17.57 3.40
C GLY A 170 13.19 18.05 4.54
N ASP A 171 13.82 18.56 5.60
CA ASP A 171 13.16 18.97 6.85
C ASP A 171 12.12 17.95 7.33
N ALA A 172 12.53 16.69 7.32
CA ALA A 172 11.70 15.54 7.58
C ALA A 172 11.25 15.51 9.05
N VAL A 173 9.99 15.15 9.26
CA VAL A 173 9.36 15.08 10.57
C VAL A 173 8.54 13.81 10.67
N TYR A 174 8.76 13.04 11.73
CA TYR A 174 7.88 11.98 12.19
C TYR A 174 7.20 12.39 13.50
N ILE A 175 5.90 12.08 13.62
CA ILE A 175 5.11 12.31 14.83
C ILE A 175 4.38 11.02 15.18
N ASN A 176 4.61 10.46 16.37
CA ASN A 176 3.94 9.25 16.84
C ASN A 176 2.52 9.53 17.39
N ALA A 177 1.86 8.51 17.92
CA ALA A 177 0.49 8.60 18.45
C ALA A 177 0.40 9.50 19.70
N GLU A 178 1.50 9.62 20.44
CA GLU A 178 1.66 10.40 21.67
C GLU A 178 1.96 11.88 21.40
N ASN A 179 2.07 12.29 20.12
CA ASN A 179 2.49 13.62 19.66
C ASN A 179 3.95 13.98 19.97
N GLU A 180 4.80 12.98 20.17
CA GLU A 180 6.24 13.19 20.21
C GLU A 180 6.74 13.37 18.78
N ARG A 181 7.56 14.39 18.60
CA ARG A 181 8.05 14.80 17.27
C ARG A 181 9.52 14.50 17.15
N PHE A 182 9.89 13.82 16.08
CA PHE A 182 11.25 13.49 15.69
C PHE A 182 11.53 14.18 14.35
N ALA A 183 12.41 15.17 14.34
CA ALA A 183 12.76 15.94 13.15
C ALA A 183 14.23 15.76 12.79
N GLY A 184 14.54 15.83 11.49
CA GLY A 184 15.89 15.74 10.95
C GLY A 184 15.94 16.15 9.48
N ASN A 185 17.13 16.13 8.87
CA ASN A 185 17.25 16.35 7.42
C ASN A 185 16.64 15.17 6.65
N VAL A 186 16.82 13.96 7.19
CA VAL A 186 16.22 12.70 6.73
C VAL A 186 15.67 11.97 7.94
N ILE A 187 14.50 11.34 7.77
CA ILE A 187 13.92 10.41 8.74
C ILE A 187 13.66 9.07 8.02
N ASN A 188 14.14 7.97 8.61
CA ASN A 188 13.84 6.61 8.18
C ASN A 188 12.96 5.95 9.25
N ALA A 189 11.77 5.50 8.89
CA ALA A 189 10.90 4.69 9.74
C ALA A 189 10.89 3.25 9.22
N PHE A 190 11.05 2.28 10.12
CA PHE A 190 11.07 0.85 9.81
C PHE A 190 9.85 0.19 10.45
N PHE A 191 9.19 -0.68 9.69
CA PHE A 191 7.99 -1.39 10.11
C PHE A 191 8.17 -2.89 9.89
N ASP A 192 7.58 -3.68 10.79
CA ASP A 192 7.49 -5.13 10.63
C ASP A 192 6.47 -5.50 9.51
N LYS A 193 6.34 -6.80 9.24
CA LYS A 193 5.43 -7.33 8.22
C LYS A 193 3.93 -7.13 8.53
N GLU A 194 3.59 -6.88 9.81
CA GLU A 194 2.25 -6.48 10.22
C GLU A 194 2.03 -4.95 10.08
N GLY A 195 3.07 -4.24 9.66
CA GLY A 195 3.12 -2.79 9.53
C GLY A 195 3.16 -2.08 10.87
N ALA A 196 3.59 -2.72 11.96
CA ALA A 196 3.84 -2.06 13.24
C ALA A 196 5.22 -1.37 13.21
N LEU A 197 5.33 -0.21 13.83
CA LEU A 197 6.60 0.53 13.89
C LEU A 197 7.63 -0.21 14.76
N GLU A 198 8.83 -0.41 14.23
CA GLU A 198 9.96 -0.97 14.98
C GLU A 198 10.91 0.10 15.46
N ARG A 199 11.35 0.98 14.56
CA ARG A 199 12.26 2.08 14.89
C ARG A 199 12.15 3.27 13.95
N VAL A 200 12.62 4.41 14.43
CA VAL A 200 12.81 5.64 13.67
C VAL A 200 14.27 6.06 13.79
N GLU A 201 14.92 6.31 12.66
CA GLU A 201 16.27 6.86 12.58
C GLU A 201 16.19 8.25 11.98
N GLY A 202 16.93 9.20 12.55
CA GLY A 202 17.06 10.55 12.01
C GLY A 202 18.52 10.92 11.86
N ASP A 203 18.83 11.56 10.73
CA ASP A 203 20.17 12.00 10.39
C ASP A 203 20.21 13.51 10.08
N GLY A 204 21.34 14.13 10.39
CA GLY A 204 21.57 15.57 10.24
C GLY A 204 21.28 16.32 11.53
N THR A 205 20.89 17.60 11.45
CA THR A 205 20.51 18.32 12.68
C THR A 205 19.17 17.78 13.16
N VAL A 206 19.20 16.89 14.14
CA VAL A 206 18.00 16.26 14.67
C VAL A 206 17.44 17.03 15.86
N ASN A 207 16.12 16.99 16.00
CA ASN A 207 15.39 17.57 17.11
C ASN A 207 14.24 16.64 17.52
N ILE A 208 14.22 16.29 18.81
CA ILE A 208 13.10 15.64 19.46
C ILE A 208 12.34 16.71 20.26
N LEU A 209 11.02 16.69 20.18
CA LEU A 209 10.11 17.41 21.08
C LEU A 209 9.18 16.38 21.72
N THR A 210 9.24 16.26 23.05
CA THR A 210 8.37 15.37 23.82
C THR A 210 6.98 15.98 23.98
N ALA A 211 5.99 15.16 24.35
CA ALA A 211 4.63 15.62 24.59
C ALA A 211 4.55 16.69 25.72
N GLU A 212 5.45 16.63 26.69
CA GLU A 212 5.56 17.56 27.82
C GLU A 212 6.28 18.87 27.46
N GLY A 213 6.82 18.97 26.24
CA GLY A 213 7.51 20.17 25.75
C GLY A 213 9.02 20.20 26.00
N SER A 214 9.61 19.10 26.50
CA SER A 214 11.07 18.96 26.56
C SER A 214 11.65 18.79 25.16
N THR A 215 12.86 19.30 24.94
CA THR A 215 13.54 19.20 23.65
C THR A 215 14.89 18.52 23.78
N ALA A 216 15.27 17.74 22.77
CA ALA A 216 16.61 17.18 22.64
C ALA A 216 17.13 17.39 21.21
N THR A 217 18.37 17.83 21.06
CA THR A 217 19.02 17.99 19.77
C THR A 217 20.29 17.16 19.69
N GLY A 218 20.70 16.79 18.48
CA GLY A 218 21.97 16.12 18.20
C GLY A 218 22.27 16.02 16.70
N ASP A 219 23.27 15.21 16.33
CA ASP A 219 23.64 14.95 14.93
C ASP A 219 22.94 13.71 14.34
N SER A 220 22.40 12.85 15.20
CA SER A 220 21.60 11.68 14.82
C SER A 220 20.72 11.21 15.97
N VAL A 221 19.65 10.49 15.65
CA VAL A 221 18.75 9.85 16.63
C VAL A 221 18.38 8.45 16.16
N ILE A 222 18.28 7.51 17.10
CA ILE A 222 17.61 6.23 16.92
C ILE A 222 16.55 6.10 18.02
N TYR A 223 15.28 6.00 17.63
CA TYR A 223 14.15 5.68 18.50
C TYR A 223 13.68 4.24 18.27
N LEU A 224 13.58 3.45 19.33
CA LEU A 224 13.08 2.07 19.30
C LEU A 224 11.68 2.03 19.91
N ALA A 225 10.67 1.68 19.11
CA ALA A 225 9.27 1.66 19.52
C ALA A 225 8.99 0.60 20.60
N GLN A 226 9.60 -0.59 20.48
CA GLN A 226 9.40 -1.69 21.43
C GLN A 226 9.79 -1.32 22.87
N THR A 227 10.88 -0.57 23.04
CA THR A 227 11.39 -0.18 24.35
C THR A 227 11.01 1.24 24.75
N ASP A 228 10.42 1.99 23.82
CA ASP A 228 10.07 3.40 23.93
C ASP A 228 11.27 4.27 24.36
N LYS A 229 12.38 4.13 23.60
CA LYS A 229 13.66 4.76 23.91
C LYS A 229 14.29 5.43 22.71
N ALA A 230 14.74 6.67 22.89
CA ALA A 230 15.59 7.35 21.92
C ALA A 230 17.04 7.44 22.41
N THR A 231 17.98 7.25 21.49
CA THR A 231 19.39 7.57 21.67
C THR A 231 19.78 8.66 20.69
N LEU A 232 20.28 9.79 21.19
CA LEU A 232 20.88 10.85 20.37
C LEU A 232 22.40 10.79 20.48
N VAL A 233 23.10 11.06 19.39
CA VAL A 233 24.57 11.11 19.35
C VAL A 233 25.04 12.37 18.63
N GLY A 234 26.15 12.94 19.11
CA GLY A 234 26.81 14.09 18.50
C GLY A 234 26.15 15.40 18.92
N ASN A 235 26.97 16.36 19.42
CA ASN A 235 26.56 17.71 19.82
C ASN A 235 25.24 17.77 20.63
N VAL A 236 25.07 16.86 21.59
CA VAL A 236 23.78 16.64 22.23
C VAL A 236 23.46 17.73 23.23
N THR A 237 22.25 18.31 23.12
CA THR A 237 21.68 19.23 24.10
C THR A 237 20.26 18.81 24.44
N ILE A 238 19.93 18.71 25.73
CA ILE A 238 18.57 18.53 26.22
C ILE A 238 18.15 19.80 26.95
N SER A 239 16.94 20.29 26.69
CA SER A 239 16.33 21.40 27.42
C SER A 239 14.95 21.00 27.94
N ASP A 240 14.76 21.17 29.25
CA ASP A 240 13.49 20.99 29.95
C ASP A 240 13.17 22.27 30.74
N GLY A 241 12.19 23.02 30.25
CA GLY A 241 11.90 24.37 30.72
C GLY A 241 13.12 25.29 30.63
N LYS A 242 13.67 25.69 31.78
CA LYS A 242 14.89 26.52 31.87
C LYS A 242 16.16 25.73 32.14
N SER A 243 16.03 24.42 32.38
CA SER A 243 17.17 23.54 32.64
C SER A 243 17.74 23.06 31.32
N THR A 244 19.07 23.00 31.23
CA THR A 244 19.78 22.56 30.03
C THR A 244 20.88 21.59 30.39
N MET A 245 21.02 20.51 29.63
CA MET A 245 22.07 19.51 29.78
C MET A 245 22.78 19.33 28.43
N GLN A 246 24.09 19.15 28.43
CA GLN A 246 24.91 18.99 27.22
C GLN A 246 25.91 17.82 27.36
N GLY A 247 26.13 17.10 26.26
CA GLY A 247 27.09 16.00 26.21
C GLY A 247 27.27 15.42 24.81
N GLY A 248 27.90 14.25 24.73
CA GLY A 248 28.17 13.59 23.44
C GLY A 248 27.08 12.59 23.03
N ARG A 249 26.28 12.12 24.01
CA ARG A 249 25.20 11.17 23.81
C ARG A 249 24.08 11.42 24.81
N ALA A 250 22.82 11.25 24.39
CA ALA A 250 21.69 11.16 25.29
C ALA A 250 20.95 9.84 25.12
N GLU A 251 20.40 9.34 26.22
CA GLU A 251 19.39 8.29 26.25
C GLU A 251 18.12 8.88 26.86
N MET A 252 17.01 8.78 26.15
CA MET A 252 15.68 9.20 26.60
C MET A 252 14.80 7.97 26.70
N ASP A 253 14.17 7.78 27.85
CA ASP A 253 13.20 6.71 28.12
C ASP A 253 11.84 7.40 28.29
N PHE A 254 10.99 7.30 27.27
CA PHE A 254 9.71 8.03 27.22
C PHE A 254 8.67 7.36 28.14
N ALA A 255 8.72 6.03 28.27
CA ALA A 255 7.88 5.28 29.20
C ALA A 255 8.03 5.71 30.67
N SER A 256 9.26 6.03 31.10
CA SER A 256 9.53 6.47 32.49
C SER A 256 9.78 7.98 32.64
N GLY A 257 9.88 8.72 31.54
CA GLY A 257 10.27 10.14 31.51
C GLY A 257 11.74 10.41 31.87
N ASN A 258 12.57 9.37 32.00
CA ASN A 258 13.96 9.52 32.42
C ASN A 258 14.88 9.85 31.25
N SER A 259 15.59 10.98 31.34
CA SER A 259 16.64 11.35 30.38
C SER A 259 18.02 11.31 31.02
N ARG A 260 19.00 10.73 30.31
CA ARG A 260 20.40 10.62 30.72
C ARG A 260 21.29 11.22 29.66
N ILE A 261 22.24 12.07 30.07
CA ILE A 261 23.33 12.51 29.20
C ILE A 261 24.62 11.80 29.59
N LEU A 262 25.31 11.29 28.58
CA LEU A 262 26.59 10.61 28.69
C LEU A 262 27.66 11.36 27.90
N SER A 263 28.92 11.19 28.29
CA SER A 263 30.03 11.56 27.41
C SER A 263 30.11 10.58 26.26
N ASP A 264 30.69 11.02 25.15
CA ASP A 264 31.04 10.18 24.00
C ASP A 264 32.26 9.26 24.26
N LYS A 265 32.79 9.26 25.49
CA LYS A 265 34.03 8.57 25.91
C LYS A 265 35.29 8.99 25.14
N SER A 266 35.23 10.06 24.34
CA SER A 266 36.40 10.63 23.63
C SER A 266 37.20 11.63 24.48
N GLY A 267 36.71 11.94 25.68
CA GLY A 267 37.31 12.90 26.62
C GLY A 267 36.45 14.14 26.88
N GLY A 268 35.26 14.25 26.25
CA GLY A 268 34.30 15.34 26.50
C GLY A 268 33.66 15.26 27.90
N ARG A 269 33.47 16.43 28.53
CA ARG A 269 32.73 16.56 29.80
C ARG A 269 31.23 16.65 29.53
N VAL A 270 30.42 16.00 30.38
CA VAL A 270 28.99 16.28 30.47
C VAL A 270 28.78 17.50 31.36
N SER A 271 27.86 18.37 31.00
CA SER A 271 27.52 19.58 31.76
C SER A 271 26.01 19.73 31.90
N GLY A 272 25.55 20.34 32.98
CA GLY A 272 24.14 20.62 33.22
C GLY A 272 23.95 21.89 34.04
N VAL A 273 22.98 22.70 33.65
CA VAL A 273 22.48 23.84 34.40
C VAL A 273 21.04 23.51 34.80
N LEU A 274 20.83 23.36 36.10
CA LEU A 274 19.51 23.07 36.66
C LEU A 274 18.93 24.35 37.25
N VAL A 275 17.71 24.68 36.84
CA VAL A 275 16.99 25.84 37.37
C VAL A 275 15.79 25.31 38.16
N THR A 276 15.81 25.50 39.46
CA THR A 276 14.68 25.19 40.35
C THR A 276 13.80 26.44 40.50
N ASN A 277 12.49 26.28 40.31
CA ASN A 277 11.51 27.31 40.67
C ASN A 277 11.20 27.25 42.18
#